data_AF-A0A382JVV3-F1
#
_entry.id   AF-A0A382JVV3-F1
#
_cell.length_a   1.000
_cell.length_b   1.000
_cell.length_c   1.000
_cell.angle_alpha   90.00
_cell.angle_beta   90.00
_cell.angle_gamma   90.00
#
_symmetry.space_group_name_H-M   'P 1'
#
loop_
_entity.id
_entity.type
_entity.pdbx_description
1 polymer ?
#
loop_
_entity_poly.entity_id
_entity_poly.type
_entity_poly.pdbx_seq_one_letter_code
_entity_poly.pdbx_strand_id
1 'polypeptide(L)'
;MKPLIQLLAYSFLFVFLNSCGHIFEVDADVQARQALLDLIEIQKKFYQENKRYATGFSEIGKYNLKYHSGIVYLEIESAGKNKYRAISLPAESTTARVFAFDTDQGGFYE
;
A
#
# COMPACT_ATOMS: atom_id res chain seq x y z
N MET A 1 -15.14 38.62 24.90
CA MET A 1 -14.57 38.50 23.53
C MET A 1 -13.17 37.88 23.52
N LYS A 2 -12.23 38.32 24.37
CA LYS A 2 -10.87 37.75 24.46
C LYS A 2 -10.78 36.22 24.71
N PRO A 3 -11.55 35.61 25.65
CA PRO A 3 -11.42 34.17 25.92
C PRO A 3 -12.02 33.30 24.81
N LEU A 4 -13.07 33.78 24.13
CA LEU A 4 -13.70 33.05 23.02
C LEU A 4 -12.76 32.97 21.80
N ILE A 5 -12.04 34.06 21.51
CA ILE A 5 -11.05 34.12 20.43
C ILE A 5 -9.84 33.23 20.76
N GLN A 6 -9.40 33.20 22.02
CA GLN A 6 -8.35 32.28 22.47
C GLN A 6 -8.77 30.81 22.33
N LEU A 7 -10.01 30.48 22.70
CA LEU A 7 -10.50 29.10 22.63
C LEU A 7 -10.65 28.62 21.17
N LEU A 8 -11.08 29.50 20.26
CA LEU A 8 -11.07 29.27 18.82
C LEU A 8 -9.65 29.08 18.26
N ALA A 9 -8.69 29.91 18.69
CA ALA A 9 -7.30 29.82 18.26
C ALA A 9 -6.63 28.51 18.73
N TYR A 10 -6.87 28.09 19.97
CA TYR A 10 -6.37 26.81 20.49
C TYR A 10 -6.99 25.61 19.77
N SER A 11 -8.30 25.64 19.51
CA SER A 11 -8.99 24.60 18.72
C SER A 11 -8.37 24.46 17.32
N PHE A 12 -8.12 25.58 16.64
CA PHE A 12 -7.49 25.59 15.32
C PHE A 12 -6.06 25.02 15.35
N LEU A 13 -5.28 25.33 16.40
CA LEU A 13 -3.93 24.80 16.57
C LEU A 13 -3.91 23.27 16.77
N PHE A 14 -4.89 22.72 17.49
CA PHE A 14 -5.03 21.27 17.69
C PHE A 14 -5.37 20.51 16.40
N VAL A 15 -6.03 21.15 15.44
CA VAL A 15 -6.33 20.53 14.12
C VAL A 15 -5.04 20.30 13.32
N PHE A 16 -4.07 21.22 13.37
CA PHE A 16 -2.80 21.05 12.65
C PHE A 16 -1.84 20.02 13.28
N LEU A 17 -1.92 19.81 14.60
CA LEU A 17 -1.05 18.85 15.30
C LEU A 17 -1.38 17.39 14.97
N ASN A 18 -2.55 17.11 14.39
CA ASN A 18 -2.96 15.76 13.99
C ASN A 18 -2.71 15.46 12.50
N SER A 19 -2.17 16.43 11.76
CA SER A 19 -1.84 16.27 10.33
C SER A 19 -0.48 15.58 10.16
N CYS A 20 -0.36 14.33 10.62
CA CYS A 20 0.74 13.44 10.25
C CYS A 20 0.46 12.86 8.84
N GLY A 21 0.32 13.74 7.85
CA GLY A 21 0.16 13.34 6.45
C GLY A 21 1.51 13.10 5.81
N HIS A 22 1.61 12.15 4.89
CA HIS A 22 2.78 12.00 4.04
C HIS A 22 2.84 13.20 3.07
N ILE A 23 3.55 14.26 3.45
CA ILE A 23 3.64 15.54 2.71
C ILE A 23 4.12 15.35 1.25
N PHE A 24 4.74 14.20 0.95
CA PHE A 24 5.32 13.87 -0.35
C PHE A 24 4.61 12.71 -1.08
N GLU A 25 3.48 12.23 -0.57
CA GLU A 25 2.72 11.14 -1.22
C GLU A 25 1.73 11.72 -2.23
N VAL A 26 1.79 11.26 -3.48
CA VAL A 26 0.84 11.61 -4.55
C VAL A 26 -0.19 10.50 -4.78
N ASP A 27 -1.25 10.77 -5.54
CA ASP A 27 -2.31 9.78 -5.81
C ASP A 27 -1.79 8.47 -6.40
N ALA A 28 -0.74 8.53 -7.21
CA ALA A 28 -0.08 7.35 -7.76
C ALA A 28 0.63 6.52 -6.69
N ASP A 29 1.27 7.15 -5.71
CA ASP A 29 1.85 6.45 -4.54
C ASP A 29 0.76 5.72 -3.75
N VAL A 30 -0.36 6.39 -3.48
CA VAL A 30 -1.51 5.81 -2.77
C VAL A 30 -2.08 4.62 -3.56
N GLN A 31 -2.23 4.76 -4.87
CA GLN A 31 -2.76 3.70 -5.74
C GLN A 31 -1.82 2.50 -5.80
N ALA A 32 -0.51 2.70 -5.91
CA ALA A 32 0.49 1.63 -5.94
C ALA A 32 0.57 0.90 -4.59
N ARG A 33 0.51 1.64 -3.46
CA ARG A 33 0.41 1.07 -2.12
C ARG A 33 -0.84 0.20 -2.01
N GLN A 34 -2.00 0.72 -2.42
CA GLN A 34 -3.27 0.01 -2.32
C GLN A 34 -3.28 -1.27 -3.16
N ALA A 35 -2.76 -1.25 -4.39
CA ALA A 35 -2.71 -2.45 -5.21
C ALA A 35 -1.80 -3.54 -4.63
N LEU A 36 -0.70 -3.16 -3.97
CA LEU A 36 0.13 -4.13 -3.26
C LEU A 36 -0.63 -4.73 -2.06
N LEU A 37 -1.37 -3.92 -1.31
CA LEU A 37 -2.22 -4.39 -0.21
C LEU A 37 -3.31 -5.35 -0.68
N ASP A 38 -3.97 -5.04 -1.80
CA ASP A 38 -4.96 -5.92 -2.42
C ASP A 38 -4.33 -7.24 -2.85
N LEU A 39 -3.13 -7.20 -3.46
CA LEU A 39 -2.38 -8.40 -3.83
C LEU A 39 -2.02 -9.25 -2.60
N ILE A 40 -1.61 -8.63 -1.49
CA ILE A 40 -1.31 -9.33 -0.23
C ILE A 40 -2.56 -10.04 0.29
N GLU A 41 -3.73 -9.41 0.24
CA GLU A 41 -4.98 -10.04 0.67
C GLU A 41 -5.35 -11.23 -0.21
N ILE A 42 -5.20 -11.08 -1.53
CA ILE A 42 -5.42 -12.15 -2.50
C ILE A 42 -4.46 -13.32 -2.27
N GLN A 43 -3.17 -13.04 -2.05
CA GLN A 43 -2.16 -14.05 -1.73
C GLN A 43 -2.49 -14.79 -0.43
N LYS A 44 -3.00 -14.10 0.60
CA LYS A 44 -3.48 -14.74 1.85
C LYS A 44 -4.65 -15.69 1.58
N LYS A 45 -5.64 -15.28 0.79
CA LYS A 45 -6.78 -16.14 0.42
C LYS A 45 -6.31 -17.36 -0.39
N PHE A 46 -5.48 -17.13 -1.40
CA PHE A 46 -4.90 -18.21 -2.21
C PHE A 46 -4.11 -19.21 -1.36
N TYR A 47 -3.31 -18.73 -0.41
CA TYR A 47 -2.56 -19.58 0.51
C TYR A 47 -3.46 -20.44 1.39
N GLN A 48 -4.57 -19.89 1.90
CA GLN A 48 -5.51 -20.65 2.73
C GLN A 48 -6.07 -21.86 1.98
N GLU A 49 -6.36 -21.70 0.69
CA GLU A 49 -6.90 -22.73 -0.19
C GLU A 49 -5.84 -23.73 -0.67
N ASN A 50 -4.64 -23.26 -1.01
CA ASN A 50 -3.64 -24.05 -1.75
C ASN A 50 -2.41 -24.46 -0.92
N LYS A 51 -2.27 -23.90 0.30
CA LYS A 51 -1.09 -24.08 1.18
C LYS A 51 0.24 -23.71 0.51
N ARG A 52 0.18 -22.78 -0.44
CA ARG A 52 1.32 -22.11 -1.10
C ARG A 52 0.89 -20.74 -1.60
N TYR A 53 1.84 -19.85 -1.84
CA TYR A 53 1.56 -18.59 -2.54
C TYR A 53 1.46 -18.79 -4.06
N ALA A 54 0.73 -17.90 -4.72
CA ALA A 54 0.59 -17.90 -6.16
C ALA A 54 1.87 -17.35 -6.80
N THR A 55 2.35 -18.01 -7.83
CA THR A 55 3.60 -17.63 -8.53
C THR A 55 3.38 -16.64 -9.67
N GLY A 56 2.14 -16.37 -10.03
CA GLY A 56 1.80 -15.40 -11.07
C GLY A 56 0.33 -15.02 -11.07
N PHE A 57 0.01 -13.93 -11.77
CA PHE A 57 -1.34 -13.36 -11.80
C PHE A 57 -2.40 -14.28 -12.42
N SER A 58 -2.00 -15.21 -13.30
CA SER A 58 -2.92 -16.18 -13.88
C SER A 58 -3.55 -17.11 -12.84
N GLU A 59 -2.83 -17.48 -11.79
CA GLU A 59 -3.34 -18.36 -10.72
C GLU A 59 -4.37 -17.66 -9.82
N ILE A 60 -4.30 -16.33 -9.74
CA ILE A 60 -5.15 -15.49 -8.89
C ILE A 60 -6.20 -14.69 -9.67
N GLY A 61 -6.36 -14.96 -10.97
CA GLY A 61 -7.32 -14.25 -11.82
C GLY A 61 -8.76 -14.28 -11.30
N LYS A 62 -9.16 -15.37 -10.61
CA LYS A 62 -10.50 -15.50 -10.00
C LYS A 62 -10.81 -14.48 -8.91
N TYR A 63 -9.78 -13.86 -8.30
CA TYR A 63 -9.95 -12.86 -7.24
C TYR A 63 -10.08 -11.43 -7.77
N ASN A 64 -9.94 -11.23 -9.09
CA ASN A 64 -10.15 -9.95 -9.78
C ASN A 64 -9.33 -8.78 -9.18
N LEU A 65 -8.01 -8.96 -9.14
CA LEU A 65 -7.07 -7.91 -8.71
C LEU A 65 -7.31 -6.63 -9.52
N LYS A 66 -7.53 -5.52 -8.82
CA LYS A 66 -7.79 -4.23 -9.45
C LYS A 66 -6.48 -3.53 -9.78
N TYR A 67 -6.35 -3.13 -11.04
CA TYR A 67 -5.27 -2.26 -11.48
C TYR A 67 -5.76 -0.82 -11.50
N HIS A 68 -4.97 0.06 -10.89
CA HIS A 68 -5.21 1.48 -10.89
C HIS A 68 -4.28 2.15 -11.92
N SER A 69 -4.73 3.27 -12.53
CA SER A 69 -3.96 3.98 -13.55
C SER A 69 -2.69 4.63 -13.01
N GLY A 70 -2.60 4.85 -11.69
CA GLY A 70 -1.44 5.38 -11.00
C GLY A 70 -0.33 4.36 -10.73
N ILE A 71 -0.34 3.20 -11.40
CA ILE A 71 0.63 2.12 -11.19
C ILE A 71 1.33 1.84 -12.52
N VAL A 72 2.66 1.91 -12.53
CA VAL A 72 3.46 1.51 -13.70
C VAL A 72 3.84 0.04 -13.66
N TYR A 73 3.97 -0.53 -12.46
CA TYR A 73 4.43 -1.90 -12.30
C TYR A 73 3.85 -2.54 -11.03
N LEU A 74 3.42 -3.80 -11.16
CA LEU A 74 3.06 -4.67 -10.05
C LEU A 74 3.52 -6.08 -10.40
N GLU A 75 4.31 -6.70 -9.53
CA GLU A 75 4.92 -8.01 -9.81
C GLU A 75 4.93 -8.88 -8.55
N ILE A 76 4.70 -10.18 -8.75
CA ILE A 76 5.08 -11.24 -7.80
C ILE A 76 6.49 -11.68 -8.20
N GLU A 77 7.51 -11.06 -7.62
CA GLU A 77 8.91 -11.29 -8.01
C GLU A 77 9.37 -12.71 -7.63
N SER A 78 8.95 -13.20 -6.46
CA SER A 78 9.19 -14.59 -6.07
C SER A 78 8.04 -15.13 -5.23
N ALA A 79 7.73 -16.40 -5.38
CA ALA A 79 6.74 -17.07 -4.54
C ALA A 79 7.03 -18.56 -4.44
N GLY A 80 6.73 -19.13 -3.28
CA GLY A 80 6.90 -20.53 -2.99
C GLY A 80 5.91 -21.02 -1.95
N LYS A 81 6.24 -22.13 -1.30
CA LYS A 81 5.33 -22.78 -0.36
C LYS A 81 4.99 -21.90 0.84
N ASN A 82 5.97 -21.23 1.45
CA ASN A 82 5.78 -20.48 2.70
C ASN A 82 6.22 -19.03 2.60
N LYS A 83 6.72 -18.61 1.42
CA LYS A 83 7.38 -17.32 1.24
C LYS A 83 6.98 -16.72 -0.08
N TYR A 84 6.86 -15.40 -0.13
CA TYR A 84 6.74 -14.67 -1.38
C TYR A 84 7.21 -13.21 -1.20
N ARG A 85 7.63 -12.64 -2.32
CA ARG A 85 7.94 -11.22 -2.47
C ARG A 85 7.14 -10.65 -3.63
N ALA A 86 6.59 -9.46 -3.41
CA ALA A 86 5.91 -8.68 -4.44
C ALA A 86 6.31 -7.21 -4.35
N ILE A 87 6.31 -6.53 -5.49
CA ILE A 87 6.67 -5.12 -5.60
C ILE A 87 5.63 -4.36 -6.40
N SER A 88 5.41 -3.10 -6.04
CA SER A 88 4.51 -2.18 -6.71
C SER A 88 5.18 -0.82 -6.88
N LEU A 89 5.16 -0.30 -8.11
CA LEU A 89 5.76 0.98 -8.45
C LEU A 89 4.67 1.96 -8.89
N PRO A 90 4.60 3.15 -8.28
CA PRO A 90 3.71 4.19 -8.72
C PRO A 90 4.12 4.74 -10.08
N ALA A 91 3.14 5.14 -10.89
CA ALA A 91 3.37 5.75 -12.20
C ALA A 91 4.08 7.10 -12.07
N GLU A 92 3.78 7.83 -11.01
CA GLU A 92 4.42 9.10 -10.67
C GLU A 92 4.72 9.10 -9.17
N SER A 93 5.90 9.57 -8.79
CA SER A 93 6.27 9.74 -7.39
C SER A 93 7.26 10.87 -7.26
N THR A 94 7.01 11.80 -6.35
CA THR A 94 7.92 12.94 -6.13
C THR A 94 9.23 12.52 -5.47
N THR A 95 9.25 11.34 -4.83
CA THR A 95 10.40 10.79 -4.10
C THR A 95 10.84 9.43 -4.62
N ALA A 96 10.40 9.02 -5.82
CA ALA A 96 10.74 7.73 -6.43
C ALA A 96 10.46 6.51 -5.51
N ARG A 97 9.28 6.47 -4.89
CA ARG A 97 8.89 5.40 -3.96
C ARG A 97 8.76 4.05 -4.65
N VAL A 98 9.10 2.99 -3.93
CA VAL A 98 8.87 1.60 -4.32
C VAL A 98 8.23 0.89 -3.15
N PHE A 99 7.07 0.28 -3.35
CA PHE A 99 6.43 -0.51 -2.31
C PHE A 99 6.79 -1.97 -2.48
N ALA A 100 7.13 -2.63 -1.38
CA ALA A 100 7.47 -4.03 -1.37
C ALA A 100 6.78 -4.77 -0.23
N PHE A 101 6.46 -6.02 -0.47
CA PHE A 101 6.07 -6.96 0.57
C PHE A 101 6.94 -8.18 0.45
N ASP A 102 7.61 -8.54 1.53
CA ASP A 102 8.43 -9.74 1.60
C ASP A 102 8.19 -10.46 2.93
N THR A 103 7.74 -11.70 2.85
CA THR A 103 7.54 -12.56 4.02
C THR A 103 8.83 -12.80 4.83
N ASP A 104 10.00 -12.77 4.18
CA ASP A 104 11.29 -12.98 4.84
C ASP A 104 11.81 -11.71 5.54
N GLN A 105 11.40 -10.52 5.08
CA GLN A 105 11.77 -9.23 5.68
C GLN A 105 10.75 -8.72 6.72
N GLY A 106 9.79 -9.56 7.11
CA GLY A 106 8.78 -9.20 8.12
C GLY A 106 7.55 -8.48 7.55
N GLY A 107 7.38 -8.41 6.23
CA GLY A 107 6.16 -7.96 5.58
C GLY A 107 6.34 -6.72 4.70
N PHE A 108 5.45 -5.74 4.87
CA PHE A 108 5.37 -4.55 4.03
C PHE A 108 6.46 -3.54 4.39
N TYR A 109 7.09 -2.95 3.37
CA TYR A 109 8.03 -1.84 3.49
C TYR A 109 8.00 -0.95 2.23
N GLU A 110 8.57 0.24 2.38
CA GLU A 110 8.72 1.29 1.35
C GLU A 110 10.18 1.71 1.27
#